data_AF-A0A346Y050-F1
#
_entry.id   AF-A0A346Y050-F1
#
_cell.length_a   1.000
_cell.length_b   1.000
_cell.length_c   1.000
_cell.angle_alpha   90.00
_cell.angle_beta   90.00
_cell.angle_gamma   90.00
#
_symmetry.space_group_name_H-M   'P 1'
#
loop_
_entity.id
_entity.type
_entity.pdbx_description
1 polymer ?
#
loop_
_entity_poly.entity_id
_entity_poly.type
_entity_poly.pdbx_seq_one_letter_code
_entity_poly.pdbx_strand_id
1 'polypeptide(L)'
;METVRLLVIAGVVALLAVRARTAWQRRDLAVAVWRSIRPRHVVGALGLMVLVLTVALSLWTFVPVTRLGVGSLLGLDGNVIFAPIESALEAPIEQAEQASDGSASPAPGVPWVDVLGVTAFLGVLVAMFPLLAHAEELAFRLGWEDLSLGRQVLSALRFGLVHLIMLIPLGAALAVGVAGFVYGRIYLATYRREATPTVVYPAGRLPLAVDEHGFSRLVLGPRSPIVAVDRGRARREAVMAATVWHATFNTLVAVIVLVGYLSAV
;
A
#
# COMPACT_ATOMS: atom_id res chain seq x y z
N MET A 1 1.88 9.17 29.10
CA MET A 1 1.94 8.19 28.00
C MET A 1 0.57 7.71 27.57
N GLU A 2 -0.27 7.25 28.50
CA GLU A 2 -1.62 6.75 28.19
C GLU A 2 -2.53 7.76 27.49
N THR A 3 -2.52 9.03 27.91
CA THR A 3 -3.27 10.11 27.23
C THR A 3 -2.86 10.28 25.76
N VAL A 4 -1.55 10.19 25.45
CA VAL A 4 -1.04 10.30 24.08
C VAL A 4 -1.52 9.11 23.23
N ARG A 5 -1.47 7.90 23.79
CA ARG A 5 -2.00 6.69 23.15
C ARG A 5 -3.49 6.80 22.83
N LEU A 6 -4.30 7.26 23.78
CA LEU A 6 -5.75 7.45 23.57
C LEU A 6 -6.04 8.52 22.50
N LEU A 7 -5.29 9.61 22.47
CA LEU A 7 -5.42 10.64 21.44
C LEU A 7 -5.06 10.13 20.05
N VAL A 8 -4.01 9.31 19.92
CA VAL A 8 -3.64 8.67 18.65
C VAL A 8 -4.75 7.74 18.17
N ILE A 9 -5.26 6.87 19.05
CA ILE A 9 -6.36 5.95 18.72
C ILE A 9 -7.60 6.72 18.30
N ALA A 10 -8.01 7.74 19.06
CA ALA A 10 -9.17 8.57 18.74
C ALA A 10 -9.01 9.28 17.39
N GLY A 11 -7.82 9.81 17.10
CA GLY A 11 -7.50 10.44 15.82
C GLY A 11 -7.59 9.46 14.64
N VAL A 12 -7.08 8.24 14.80
CA VAL A 12 -7.15 7.18 13.77
C VAL A 12 -8.60 6.76 13.53
N VAL A 13 -9.38 6.53 14.59
CA VAL A 13 -10.80 6.16 14.47
C VAL A 13 -11.60 7.27 13.77
N ALA A 14 -11.39 8.53 14.15
CA ALA A 14 -12.04 9.67 13.51
C ALA A 14 -11.66 9.78 12.02
N LEU A 15 -10.38 9.62 11.69
CA LEU A 15 -9.90 9.61 10.32
C LEU A 15 -10.53 8.48 9.50
N LEU A 16 -10.55 7.26 10.05
CA LEU A 16 -11.17 6.11 9.41
C LEU A 16 -12.67 6.32 9.20
N ALA A 17 -13.39 6.88 10.16
CA ALA A 17 -14.82 7.18 10.01
C ALA A 17 -15.09 8.17 8.88
N VAL A 18 -14.31 9.26 8.80
CA VAL A 18 -14.41 10.25 7.71
C VAL A 18 -14.11 9.59 6.36
N ARG A 19 -13.05 8.79 6.29
CA ARG A 19 -12.60 8.16 5.04
C ARG A 19 -13.49 7.00 4.62
N ALA A 20 -14.12 6.28 5.55
CA ALA A 20 -15.08 5.22 5.28
C ALA A 20 -16.32 5.77 4.55
N ARG A 21 -16.76 6.99 4.89
CA ARG A 21 -17.83 7.67 4.16
C ARG A 21 -17.46 7.92 2.70
N THR A 22 -16.27 8.44 2.44
CA THR A 22 -15.76 8.64 1.07
C THR A 22 -15.59 7.31 0.33
N ALA A 23 -15.10 6.28 1.04
CA ALA A 23 -14.98 4.91 0.51
C ALA A 23 -16.31 4.35 0.05
N TRP A 24 -17.37 4.56 0.84
CA TRP A 24 -18.72 4.14 0.49
C TRP A 24 -19.26 4.84 -0.76
N GLN A 25 -19.00 6.15 -0.90
CA GLN A 25 -19.42 6.92 -2.07
C GLN A 25 -18.72 6.46 -3.36
N ARG A 26 -17.49 5.96 -3.25
CA ARG A 26 -16.68 5.45 -4.37
C ARG A 26 -16.53 3.92 -4.35
N ARG A 27 -17.56 3.23 -3.87
CA ARG A 27 -17.58 1.77 -3.76
C ARG A 27 -17.46 1.06 -5.10
N ASP A 28 -17.86 1.71 -6.19
CA ASP A 28 -17.71 1.24 -7.56
C ASP A 28 -16.23 1.01 -7.93
N LEU A 29 -15.34 1.95 -7.58
CA LEU A 29 -13.90 1.78 -7.74
C LEU A 29 -13.39 0.60 -6.90
N ALA A 30 -13.82 0.51 -5.64
CA ALA A 30 -13.39 -0.58 -4.76
C ALA A 30 -13.78 -1.95 -5.34
N VAL A 31 -15.03 -2.08 -5.77
CA VAL A 31 -15.53 -3.29 -6.44
C VAL A 31 -14.75 -3.57 -7.73
N ALA A 32 -14.42 -2.56 -8.52
CA ALA A 32 -13.63 -2.73 -9.75
C ALA A 32 -12.20 -3.23 -9.46
N VAL A 33 -11.56 -2.74 -8.40
CA VAL A 33 -10.23 -3.23 -7.95
C VAL A 33 -10.34 -4.67 -7.49
N TRP A 34 -11.29 -4.99 -6.60
CA TRP A 34 -11.47 -6.35 -6.09
C TRP A 34 -11.74 -7.36 -7.20
N ARG A 35 -12.63 -7.01 -8.14
CA ARG A 35 -12.94 -7.84 -9.31
C ARG A 35 -11.78 -7.95 -10.29
N SER A 36 -10.78 -7.08 -10.20
CA SER A 36 -9.56 -7.12 -11.03
C SER A 36 -8.44 -7.97 -10.40
N ILE A 37 -8.55 -8.33 -9.11
CA ILE A 37 -7.60 -9.26 -8.49
C ILE A 37 -7.70 -10.63 -9.18
N ARG A 38 -6.54 -11.26 -9.33
CA ARG A 38 -6.33 -12.53 -10.01
C ARG A 38 -5.30 -13.33 -9.21
N PRO A 39 -5.26 -14.66 -9.31
CA PRO A 39 -4.28 -15.47 -8.57
C PRO A 39 -2.83 -15.02 -8.77
N ARG A 40 -2.47 -14.57 -9.97
CA ARG A 40 -1.12 -14.01 -10.26
C ARG A 40 -0.76 -12.79 -9.39
N HIS A 41 -1.74 -11.97 -9.01
CA HIS A 41 -1.52 -10.82 -8.13
C HIS A 41 -1.21 -11.29 -6.71
N VAL A 42 -1.91 -12.32 -6.23
CA VAL A 42 -1.69 -12.90 -4.89
C VAL A 42 -0.31 -13.55 -4.80
N VAL A 43 0.05 -14.39 -5.78
CA VAL A 43 1.36 -15.05 -5.82
C VAL A 43 2.49 -14.03 -5.92
N GLY A 44 2.36 -13.04 -6.80
CA GLY A 44 3.37 -12.00 -6.91
C GLY A 44 3.45 -11.10 -5.67
N ALA A 45 2.32 -10.85 -4.99
CA ALA A 45 2.30 -10.10 -3.74
C ALA A 45 2.97 -10.87 -2.59
N LEU A 46 2.83 -12.21 -2.55
CA LEU A 46 3.59 -13.07 -1.64
C LEU A 46 5.10 -12.97 -1.89
N GLY A 47 5.52 -13.03 -3.16
CA GLY A 47 6.94 -12.82 -3.52
C GLY A 47 7.44 -11.43 -3.13
N LEU A 48 6.63 -10.40 -3.36
CA LEU A 48 6.95 -9.03 -2.93
C LEU A 48 7.02 -8.89 -1.41
N MET A 49 6.16 -9.60 -0.68
CA MET A 49 6.18 -9.64 0.79
C MET A 49 7.51 -10.17 1.29
N VAL A 50 7.96 -11.31 0.77
CA VAL A 50 9.25 -11.89 1.13
C VAL A 50 10.37 -10.87 0.89
N LEU A 51 10.38 -10.20 -0.27
CA LEU A 51 11.37 -9.17 -0.58
C LEU A 51 11.34 -8.00 0.43
N VAL A 52 10.16 -7.45 0.71
CA VAL A 52 9.99 -6.34 1.66
C VAL A 52 10.43 -6.74 3.06
N LEU A 53 10.04 -7.93 3.53
CA LEU A 53 10.44 -8.47 4.83
C LEU A 53 11.95 -8.66 4.90
N THR A 54 12.57 -9.25 3.87
CA THR A 54 14.03 -9.40 3.81
C THR A 54 14.75 -8.06 3.92
N VAL A 55 14.28 -7.03 3.19
CA VAL A 55 14.86 -5.67 3.28
C VAL A 55 14.65 -5.07 4.66
N ALA A 56 13.45 -5.15 5.22
CA ALA A 56 13.15 -4.62 6.55
C ALA A 56 14.02 -5.27 7.63
N LEU A 57 14.11 -6.60 7.65
CA LEU A 57 14.93 -7.37 8.60
C LEU A 57 16.42 -7.09 8.42
N SER A 58 16.90 -6.94 7.18
CA SER A 58 18.30 -6.59 6.91
C SER A 58 18.62 -5.20 7.46
N LEU A 59 17.77 -4.20 7.21
CA LEU A 59 17.95 -2.86 7.74
C LEU A 59 17.92 -2.86 9.27
N TRP A 60 16.96 -3.56 9.87
CA TRP A 60 16.84 -3.70 11.31
C TRP A 60 18.10 -4.30 11.96
N THR A 61 18.66 -5.34 11.32
CA THR A 61 19.81 -6.08 11.83
C THR A 61 21.11 -5.29 11.69
N PHE A 62 21.35 -4.70 10.52
CA PHE A 62 22.66 -4.13 10.18
C PHE A 62 22.74 -2.61 10.32
N VAL A 63 21.61 -1.90 10.45
CA VAL A 63 21.57 -0.43 10.46
C VAL A 63 20.75 0.06 11.66
N PRO A 64 21.36 0.19 12.86
CA PRO A 64 20.63 0.48 14.10
C PRO A 64 19.75 1.73 14.07
N VAL A 65 20.18 2.78 13.35
CA VAL A 65 19.39 4.03 13.20
C VAL A 65 18.03 3.80 12.53
N THR A 66 17.87 2.74 11.75
CA THR A 66 16.61 2.42 11.08
C THR A 66 15.54 1.85 12.01
N ARG A 67 15.90 1.56 13.27
CA ARG A 67 14.94 1.14 14.32
C ARG A 67 14.14 2.33 14.86
N LEU A 68 14.61 3.55 14.65
CA LEU A 68 13.91 4.76 15.05
C LEU A 68 12.70 5.01 14.14
N GLY A 69 11.63 5.56 14.72
CA GLY A 69 10.41 5.96 14.00
C GLY A 69 9.76 7.19 14.64
N VAL A 70 8.70 7.72 14.04
CA VAL A 70 7.99 8.88 14.61
C VAL A 70 7.44 8.55 16.00
N GLY A 71 7.01 7.30 16.24
CA GLY A 71 6.59 6.82 17.57
C GLY A 71 7.67 7.03 18.64
N SER A 72 8.92 6.69 18.34
CA SER A 72 10.04 6.87 19.27
C SER A 72 10.29 8.33 19.66
N LEU A 73 10.03 9.28 18.75
CA LEU A 73 10.15 10.71 19.03
C LEU A 73 9.01 11.22 19.93
N LEU A 74 7.87 10.52 19.94
CA LEU A 74 6.72 10.80 20.81
C LEU A 74 6.81 10.05 22.14
N GLY A 75 7.93 9.36 22.41
CA GLY A 75 8.13 8.51 23.58
C GLY A 75 7.31 7.22 23.56
N LEU A 76 6.77 6.83 22.40
CA LEU A 76 5.98 5.61 22.22
C LEU A 76 6.90 4.45 21.85
N ASP A 77 6.76 3.34 22.56
CA ASP A 77 7.37 2.07 22.20
C ASP A 77 6.54 1.43 21.10
N GLY A 78 7.12 1.33 19.89
CA GLY A 78 6.49 0.67 18.75
C GLY A 78 5.26 1.37 18.18
N ASN A 79 4.41 0.59 17.50
CA ASN A 79 3.21 1.11 16.85
C ASN A 79 2.00 0.97 17.76
N VAL A 80 1.58 2.08 18.37
CA VAL A 80 0.45 2.12 19.32
C VAL A 80 -0.84 1.50 18.79
N ILE A 81 -1.08 1.59 17.48
CA ILE A 81 -2.28 1.04 16.82
C ILE A 81 -2.22 -0.50 16.80
N PHE A 82 -1.02 -1.06 16.62
CA PHE A 82 -0.79 -2.49 16.54
C PHE A 82 -0.32 -3.10 17.87
N ALA A 83 -0.15 -2.30 18.93
CA ALA A 83 0.27 -2.78 20.25
C ALA A 83 -0.53 -3.99 20.78
N PRO A 84 -1.88 -4.07 20.66
CA PRO A 84 -2.61 -5.27 21.07
C PRO A 84 -2.24 -6.52 20.25
N ILE A 85 -1.84 -6.34 18.99
CA ILE A 85 -1.40 -7.43 18.11
C ILE A 85 0.02 -7.85 18.49
N GLU A 86 0.92 -6.89 18.70
CA GLU A 86 2.30 -7.14 19.13
C GLU A 86 2.32 -7.90 20.46
N SER A 87 1.57 -7.44 21.46
CA SER A 87 1.48 -8.12 22.76
C SER A 87 0.91 -9.54 22.67
N ALA A 88 -0.10 -9.75 21.81
CA ALA A 88 -0.66 -11.09 21.63
C ALA A 88 0.34 -12.05 20.99
N LEU A 89 1.17 -11.58 20.06
CA LEU A 89 2.20 -12.39 19.40
C LEU A 89 3.39 -12.71 20.33
N GLU A 90 3.68 -11.86 21.32
CA GLU A 90 4.75 -12.06 22.31
C GLU A 90 4.33 -12.96 23.48
N ALA A 91 3.05 -12.93 23.87
CA ALA A 91 2.53 -13.68 25.02
C ALA A 91 2.86 -15.20 25.05
N PRO A 92 2.84 -15.95 23.92
CA PRO A 92 3.22 -17.37 23.93
C PRO A 92 4.69 -17.61 24.31
N ILE A 93 5.57 -16.67 23.97
CA ILE A 93 7.02 -16.75 24.28
C ILE A 93 7.19 -16.52 25.79
N GLU A 94 6.57 -15.47 26.34
CA GLU A 94 6.62 -15.17 27.77
C GLU A 94 6.02 -16.29 28.62
N GLN A 95 4.90 -16.89 28.18
CA GLN A 95 4.30 -18.04 28.87
C GLN A 95 5.22 -19.27 28.89
N ALA A 96 5.96 -19.51 27.80
CA ALA A 96 6.93 -20.60 27.74
C ALA A 96 8.09 -20.37 28.72
N GLU A 97 8.56 -19.13 28.88
CA GLU A 97 9.59 -18.75 29.86
C GLU A 97 9.07 -18.83 31.31
N GLN A 98 7.84 -18.37 31.57
CA GLN A 98 7.22 -18.48 32.90
C GLN A 98 6.99 -19.95 33.31
N ALA A 99 6.67 -20.81 32.34
CA ALA A 99 6.54 -22.24 32.54
C ALA A 99 7.88 -22.92 32.85
N SER A 100 9.00 -22.47 32.27
CA SER A 100 10.32 -23.02 32.59
C SER A 100 10.78 -22.67 34.00
N ASP A 101 10.39 -21.49 34.50
CA ASP A 101 10.85 -20.97 35.79
C ASP A 101 9.85 -21.20 36.94
N GLY A 102 8.78 -21.97 36.68
CA GLY A 102 7.79 -22.37 37.69
C GLY A 102 6.88 -21.24 38.18
N SER A 103 6.84 -20.10 37.47
CA SER A 103 6.03 -18.92 37.81
C SER A 103 4.74 -18.81 36.96
N ALA A 104 4.39 -19.87 36.23
CA ALA A 104 3.25 -19.91 35.34
C ALA A 104 1.93 -19.58 36.06
N SER A 105 1.25 -18.55 35.58
CA SER A 105 -0.12 -18.24 35.97
C SER A 105 -1.12 -18.97 35.05
N PRO A 106 -2.35 -19.27 35.52
CA PRO A 106 -3.38 -19.85 34.66
C PRO A 106 -3.60 -18.98 33.43
N ALA A 107 -3.81 -19.62 32.28
CA ALA A 107 -4.02 -18.94 31.01
C ALA A 107 -5.19 -17.94 31.14
N PRO A 108 -4.99 -16.66 30.78
CA PRO A 108 -6.08 -15.69 30.79
C PRO A 108 -7.15 -16.14 29.79
N GLY A 109 -8.42 -15.84 30.09
CA GLY A 109 -9.51 -16.07 29.16
C GLY A 109 -9.37 -15.19 27.91
N VAL A 110 -10.04 -15.57 26.82
CA VAL A 110 -10.00 -14.84 25.54
C VAL A 110 -10.45 -13.38 25.73
N PRO A 111 -9.61 -12.38 25.42
CA PRO A 111 -9.94 -10.96 25.50
C PRO A 111 -10.85 -10.54 24.32
N TRP A 112 -12.13 -10.91 24.38
CA TRP A 112 -13.08 -10.72 23.28
C TRP A 112 -13.22 -9.27 22.79
N VAL A 113 -13.06 -8.28 23.68
CA VAL A 113 -13.11 -6.86 23.29
C VAL A 113 -11.98 -6.51 22.33
N ASP A 114 -10.76 -6.98 22.62
CA ASP A 114 -9.59 -6.74 21.77
C ASP A 114 -9.72 -7.53 20.46
N VAL A 115 -10.20 -8.77 20.53
CA VAL A 115 -10.45 -9.59 19.34
C VAL A 115 -11.41 -8.91 18.37
N LEU A 116 -12.54 -8.42 18.88
CA LEU A 116 -13.53 -7.69 18.09
C LEU A 116 -12.96 -6.36 17.58
N GLY A 117 -12.23 -5.63 18.42
CA GLY A 117 -11.62 -4.35 18.07
C GLY A 117 -10.61 -4.46 16.94
N VAL A 118 -9.64 -5.39 17.07
CA VAL A 118 -8.61 -5.66 16.04
C VAL A 118 -9.25 -6.18 14.76
N THR A 119 -10.19 -7.11 14.86
CA THR A 119 -10.88 -7.68 13.68
C THR A 119 -11.67 -6.60 12.94
N ALA A 120 -12.42 -5.75 13.66
CA ALA A 120 -13.17 -4.65 13.06
C ALA A 120 -12.23 -3.63 12.40
N PHE A 121 -11.15 -3.25 13.08
CA PHE A 121 -10.15 -2.31 12.55
C PHE A 121 -9.51 -2.83 11.25
N LEU A 122 -8.99 -4.06 11.26
CA LEU A 122 -8.37 -4.66 10.08
C LEU A 122 -9.40 -4.91 8.97
N GLY A 123 -10.63 -5.31 9.31
CA GLY A 123 -11.72 -5.49 8.35
C GLY A 123 -12.09 -4.20 7.63
N VAL A 124 -12.19 -3.08 8.36
CA VAL A 124 -12.43 -1.75 7.78
C VAL A 124 -11.26 -1.33 6.88
N LEU A 125 -10.01 -1.52 7.32
CA LEU A 125 -8.84 -1.23 6.50
C LEU A 125 -8.83 -2.03 5.20
N VAL A 126 -9.09 -3.34 5.28
CA VAL A 126 -9.18 -4.22 4.11
C VAL A 126 -10.23 -3.68 3.14
N ALA A 127 -11.44 -3.38 3.60
CA ALA A 127 -12.50 -2.82 2.76
C ALA A 127 -12.09 -1.50 2.07
N MET A 128 -11.24 -0.70 2.72
CA MET A 128 -10.79 0.60 2.22
C MET A 128 -9.53 0.56 1.36
N PHE A 129 -8.72 -0.51 1.40
CA PHE A 129 -7.45 -0.59 0.67
C PHE A 129 -7.53 -0.25 -0.82
N PRO A 130 -8.56 -0.65 -1.58
CA PRO A 130 -8.68 -0.24 -2.97
C PRO A 130 -8.64 1.27 -3.19
N LEU A 131 -9.33 2.04 -2.34
CA LEU A 131 -9.39 3.48 -2.47
C LEU A 131 -8.12 4.15 -1.98
N LEU A 132 -7.56 3.68 -0.86
CA LEU A 132 -6.32 4.19 -0.31
C LEU A 132 -5.16 3.95 -1.29
N ALA A 133 -5.02 2.71 -1.78
CA ALA A 133 -4.06 2.35 -2.80
C ALA A 133 -4.24 3.19 -4.07
N HIS A 134 -5.48 3.40 -4.54
CA HIS A 134 -5.71 4.21 -5.73
C HIS A 134 -5.31 5.67 -5.54
N ALA A 135 -5.63 6.26 -4.39
CA ALA A 135 -5.26 7.64 -4.06
C ALA A 135 -3.73 7.79 -3.98
N GLU A 136 -3.04 6.83 -3.39
CA GLU A 136 -1.58 6.81 -3.32
C GLU A 136 -0.94 6.60 -4.68
N GLU A 137 -1.45 5.68 -5.51
CA GLU A 137 -0.92 5.48 -6.86
C GLU A 137 -1.16 6.71 -7.76
N LEU A 138 -2.28 7.42 -7.61
CA LEU A 138 -2.46 8.73 -8.26
C LEU A 138 -1.42 9.75 -7.79
N ALA A 139 -1.23 9.87 -6.48
CA ALA A 139 -0.33 10.87 -5.90
C ALA A 139 1.14 10.62 -6.26
N PHE A 140 1.56 9.36 -6.32
CA PHE A 140 2.96 9.02 -6.49
C PHE A 140 3.34 8.57 -7.90
N ARG A 141 2.44 7.97 -8.71
CA ARG A 141 2.79 7.30 -9.98
C ARG A 141 2.31 8.02 -11.22
N LEU A 142 1.30 8.89 -11.11
CA LEU A 142 0.84 9.64 -12.26
C LEU A 142 2.00 10.49 -12.83
N GLY A 143 2.34 10.27 -14.10
CA GLY A 143 3.45 10.93 -14.78
C GLY A 143 4.82 10.29 -14.59
N TRP A 144 4.91 9.11 -13.95
CA TRP A 144 6.19 8.38 -13.79
C TRP A 144 6.90 8.07 -15.12
N GLU A 145 6.15 7.94 -16.21
CA GLU A 145 6.69 7.68 -17.54
C GLU A 145 7.60 8.80 -18.07
N ASP A 146 7.45 10.01 -17.54
CA ASP A 146 8.22 11.19 -17.93
C ASP A 146 9.40 11.46 -16.95
N LEU A 147 9.55 10.65 -15.90
CA LEU A 147 10.61 10.80 -14.89
C LEU A 147 11.87 10.00 -15.25
N SER A 148 13.03 10.56 -14.93
CA SER A 148 14.30 9.82 -14.95
C SER A 148 14.34 8.77 -13.83
N LEU A 149 15.18 7.74 -14.00
CA LEU A 149 15.30 6.64 -13.03
C LEU A 149 15.60 7.14 -11.60
N GLY A 150 16.50 8.11 -11.44
CA GLY A 150 16.80 8.68 -10.12
C GLY A 150 15.60 9.36 -9.46
N ARG A 151 14.74 10.04 -10.25
CA ARG A 151 13.50 10.63 -9.74
C ARG A 151 12.44 9.57 -9.41
N GLN A 152 12.40 8.46 -10.14
CA GLN A 152 11.54 7.31 -9.82
C GLN A 152 11.97 6.66 -8.48
N VAL A 153 13.28 6.46 -8.27
CA VAL A 153 13.81 5.96 -7.00
C VAL A 153 13.48 6.92 -5.85
N LEU A 154 13.69 8.22 -6.03
CA LEU A 154 13.35 9.21 -5.01
C LEU A 154 11.84 9.24 -4.71
N SER A 155 10.99 9.09 -5.72
CA SER A 155 9.53 8.98 -5.54
C SER A 155 9.15 7.74 -4.74
N ALA A 156 9.77 6.59 -5.01
CA ALA A 156 9.56 5.36 -4.26
C ALA A 156 10.04 5.46 -2.79
N LEU A 157 11.18 6.12 -2.55
CA LEU A 157 11.64 6.41 -1.20
C LEU A 157 10.66 7.32 -0.45
N ARG A 158 10.17 8.39 -1.09
CA ARG A 158 9.15 9.28 -0.49
C ARG A 158 7.86 8.55 -0.17
N PHE A 159 7.43 7.66 -1.06
CA PHE A 159 6.28 6.79 -0.83
C PHE A 159 6.44 5.97 0.45
N GLY A 160 7.59 5.32 0.63
CA GLY A 160 7.92 4.61 1.87
C GLY A 160 7.96 5.52 3.10
N LEU A 161 8.69 6.64 3.02
CA LEU A 161 8.87 7.57 4.13
C LEU A 161 7.57 8.22 4.63
N VAL A 162 6.57 8.43 3.77
CA VAL A 162 5.25 8.91 4.23
C VAL A 162 4.61 7.95 5.23
N HIS A 163 4.90 6.65 5.15
CA HIS A 163 4.36 5.66 6.07
C HIS A 163 4.93 5.78 7.50
N LEU A 164 5.97 6.59 7.72
CA LEU A 164 6.39 6.97 9.09
C LEU A 164 5.26 7.61 9.89
N ILE A 165 4.27 8.24 9.23
CA ILE A 165 3.06 8.77 9.87
C ILE A 165 2.23 7.67 10.55
N MET A 166 2.34 6.43 10.07
CA MET A 166 1.70 5.23 10.65
C MET A 166 2.49 4.70 11.85
N LEU A 167 3.45 5.46 12.37
CA LEU A 167 4.29 5.11 13.52
C LEU A 167 5.15 3.85 13.32
N ILE A 168 5.42 3.46 12.06
CA ILE A 168 6.35 2.36 11.77
C ILE A 168 7.82 2.83 11.86
N PRO A 169 8.77 1.91 12.14
CA PRO A 169 10.21 2.23 12.10
C PRO A 169 10.69 2.67 10.72
N LEU A 170 11.77 3.46 10.66
CA LEU A 170 12.39 3.95 9.43
C LEU A 170 12.80 2.80 8.50
N GLY A 171 13.31 1.69 9.04
CA GLY A 171 13.67 0.51 8.25
C GLY A 171 12.46 -0.09 7.54
N ALA A 172 11.33 -0.18 8.22
CA ALA A 172 10.07 -0.63 7.63
C ALA A 172 9.58 0.36 6.57
N ALA A 173 9.64 1.67 6.82
CA ALA A 173 9.28 2.70 5.85
C ALA A 173 10.14 2.62 4.56
N LEU A 174 11.46 2.45 4.70
CA LEU A 174 12.36 2.27 3.56
C LEU A 174 12.05 0.98 2.79
N ALA A 175 11.74 -0.12 3.49
CA ALA A 175 11.33 -1.38 2.89
C ALA A 175 10.00 -1.27 2.12
N VAL A 176 9.01 -0.54 2.64
CA VAL A 176 7.76 -0.21 1.93
C VAL A 176 8.05 0.59 0.65
N GLY A 177 9.10 1.42 0.65
CA GLY A 177 9.60 2.07 -0.56
C GLY A 177 9.95 1.10 -1.69
N VAL A 178 10.44 -0.10 -1.37
CA VAL A 178 10.71 -1.16 -2.36
C VAL A 178 9.43 -1.63 -3.03
N ALA A 179 8.36 -1.85 -2.26
CA ALA A 179 7.05 -2.17 -2.81
C ALA A 179 6.54 -1.04 -3.73
N GLY A 180 6.68 0.22 -3.28
CA GLY A 180 6.34 1.39 -4.09
C GLY A 180 7.09 1.46 -5.41
N PHE A 181 8.37 1.09 -5.42
CA PHE A 181 9.16 0.99 -6.65
C PHE A 181 8.62 -0.09 -7.58
N VAL A 182 8.30 -1.28 -7.06
CA VAL A 182 7.71 -2.39 -7.82
C VAL A 182 6.37 -1.99 -8.45
N TYR A 183 5.47 -1.33 -7.70
CA TYR A 183 4.20 -0.82 -8.23
C TYR A 183 4.41 0.14 -9.38
N GLY A 184 5.40 1.02 -9.28
CA GLY A 184 5.69 1.93 -10.37
C GLY A 184 6.38 1.26 -11.58
N ARG A 185 7.08 0.13 -11.41
CA ARG A 185 7.49 -0.71 -12.56
C ARG A 185 6.29 -1.33 -13.26
N ILE A 186 5.28 -1.79 -12.51
CA ILE A 186 4.01 -2.28 -13.05
C ILE A 186 3.26 -1.17 -13.80
N TYR A 187 3.22 0.04 -13.22
CA TYR A 187 2.68 1.22 -13.88
C TYR A 187 3.37 1.46 -15.22
N LEU A 188 4.71 1.51 -15.26
CA LEU A 188 5.45 1.78 -16.50
C LEU A 188 5.25 0.68 -17.55
N ALA A 189 5.23 -0.59 -17.14
CA ALA A 189 4.98 -1.71 -18.04
C ALA A 189 3.59 -1.63 -18.66
N THR A 190 2.57 -1.31 -17.85
CA THR A 190 1.19 -1.15 -18.31
C THR A 190 1.05 0.08 -19.19
N TYR A 191 1.58 1.23 -18.78
CA TYR A 191 1.57 2.45 -19.57
C TYR A 191 2.17 2.22 -20.95
N ARG A 192 3.34 1.56 -21.04
CA ARG A 192 3.98 1.26 -22.34
C ARG A 192 3.14 0.35 -23.24
N ARG A 193 2.40 -0.59 -22.64
CA ARG A 193 1.49 -1.49 -23.38
C ARG A 193 0.27 -0.73 -23.91
N GLU A 194 -0.33 0.13 -23.08
CA GLU A 194 -1.55 0.87 -23.41
C GLU A 194 -1.28 2.13 -24.25
N ALA A 195 -0.08 2.70 -24.16
CA ALA A 195 0.38 3.83 -24.99
C ALA A 195 0.79 3.39 -26.42
N THR A 196 0.20 2.29 -26.91
CA THR A 196 0.41 1.80 -28.27
C THR A 196 -0.45 2.61 -29.25
N PRO A 197 0.09 2.99 -30.43
CA PRO A 197 -0.64 3.67 -31.50
C PRO A 197 -2.01 3.05 -31.78
N THR A 198 -3.10 3.78 -31.51
CA THR A 198 -4.46 3.24 -31.68
C THR A 198 -5.13 3.73 -32.97
N VAL A 199 -4.67 4.85 -33.55
CA VAL A 199 -5.29 5.39 -34.77
C VAL A 199 -4.22 5.78 -35.80
N VAL A 200 -4.32 5.15 -36.98
CA VAL A 200 -3.63 5.49 -38.21
C VAL A 200 -4.63 6.29 -39.05
N TYR A 201 -4.55 7.62 -39.04
CA TYR A 201 -5.40 8.40 -39.95
C TYR A 201 -4.81 8.33 -41.36
N PRO A 202 -5.63 8.07 -42.41
CA PRO A 202 -5.19 8.29 -43.78
C PRO A 202 -4.83 9.77 -43.95
N ALA A 203 -3.76 10.02 -44.72
CA ALA A 203 -3.25 11.37 -44.96
C ALA A 203 -4.40 12.32 -45.38
N GLY A 204 -4.57 13.44 -44.68
CA GLY A 204 -5.56 14.48 -45.01
C GLY A 204 -6.83 14.51 -44.18
N ARG A 205 -7.04 13.60 -43.20
CA ARG A 205 -8.12 13.73 -42.19
C ARG A 205 -7.54 13.97 -40.81
N LEU A 206 -7.63 15.22 -40.33
CA LEU A 206 -7.37 15.55 -38.92
C LEU A 206 -8.50 14.97 -38.05
N PRO A 207 -8.21 14.46 -36.85
CA PRO A 207 -9.24 14.01 -35.92
C PRO A 207 -10.26 15.11 -35.64
N LEU A 208 -11.54 14.82 -35.87
CA LEU A 208 -12.64 15.57 -35.30
C LEU A 208 -12.71 15.26 -33.79
N ALA A 209 -12.77 16.32 -32.99
CA ALA A 209 -13.01 16.34 -31.55
C ALA A 209 -11.87 15.82 -30.65
N VAL A 210 -11.13 16.80 -30.15
CA VAL A 210 -10.31 16.75 -28.95
C VAL A 210 -11.26 16.58 -27.76
N ASP A 211 -11.19 15.46 -27.04
CA ASP A 211 -11.74 15.44 -25.68
C ASP A 211 -10.80 16.24 -24.77
N GLU A 212 -11.32 16.78 -23.66
CA GLU A 212 -10.52 17.52 -22.68
C GLU A 212 -9.41 16.66 -22.01
N HIS A 213 -9.23 15.39 -22.43
CA HIS A 213 -8.37 14.39 -21.82
C HIS A 213 -7.22 13.88 -22.73
N GLY A 214 -7.10 14.40 -23.95
CA GLY A 214 -5.82 14.71 -24.59
C GLY A 214 -5.07 13.57 -25.28
N PHE A 215 -5.23 13.46 -26.59
CA PHE A 215 -4.17 12.93 -27.47
C PHE A 215 -2.96 13.87 -27.41
N SER A 216 -1.81 13.40 -26.92
CA SER A 216 -0.66 14.30 -26.62
C SER A 216 0.54 14.15 -27.56
N ARG A 217 0.47 13.32 -28.60
CA ARG A 217 1.54 13.25 -29.61
C ARG A 217 0.97 12.91 -30.99
N LEU A 218 1.04 13.87 -31.90
CA LEU A 218 0.98 13.60 -33.35
C LEU A 218 2.41 13.41 -33.84
N VAL A 219 2.69 12.26 -34.46
CA VAL A 219 3.92 12.07 -35.23
C VAL A 219 3.60 12.40 -36.69
N LEU A 220 4.08 13.55 -37.17
CA LEU A 220 3.95 13.98 -38.56
C LEU A 220 5.21 13.56 -39.32
N GLY A 221 5.05 12.79 -40.39
CA GLY A 221 6.06 12.67 -41.43
C GLY A 221 5.46 13.10 -42.77
N PRO A 222 6.26 13.61 -43.72
CA PRO A 222 5.77 14.18 -44.98
C PRO A 222 5.00 13.20 -45.87
N ARG A 223 5.03 11.90 -45.55
CA ARG A 223 4.25 10.81 -46.20
C ARG A 223 3.73 9.76 -45.21
N SER A 224 3.75 10.04 -43.91
CA SER A 224 3.50 9.04 -42.86
C SER A 224 2.09 9.16 -42.30
N PRO A 225 1.43 8.05 -41.91
CA PRO A 225 0.16 8.11 -41.21
C PRO A 225 0.29 8.90 -39.90
N ILE A 226 -0.73 9.69 -39.56
CA ILE A 226 -0.82 10.34 -38.26
C ILE A 226 -1.09 9.24 -37.24
N VAL A 227 -0.14 9.04 -36.33
CA VAL A 227 -0.27 8.16 -35.18
C VAL A 227 -0.68 9.00 -33.98
N ALA A 228 -1.86 8.72 -33.43
CA ALA A 228 -2.34 9.32 -32.19
C ALA A 228 -2.31 8.29 -31.04
N VAL A 229 -1.79 8.71 -29.89
CA VAL A 229 -1.75 7.91 -28.65
C VAL A 229 -2.57 8.64 -27.58
N ASP A 230 -3.55 7.93 -27.01
CA ASP A 230 -4.33 8.41 -25.86
C ASP A 230 -3.53 8.17 -24.57
N ARG A 231 -2.72 9.17 -24.20
CA ARG A 231 -1.92 9.11 -22.97
C ARG A 231 -2.81 9.15 -21.73
N GLY A 232 -3.98 9.78 -21.79
CA GLY A 232 -4.93 9.88 -20.69
C GLY A 232 -5.45 8.50 -20.29
N ARG A 233 -5.95 7.72 -21.26
CA ARG A 233 -6.35 6.33 -21.03
C ARG A 233 -5.19 5.46 -20.58
N ALA A 234 -4.03 5.54 -21.25
CA ALA A 234 -2.86 4.74 -20.87
C ALA A 234 -2.43 5.00 -19.41
N ARG A 235 -2.47 6.26 -18.94
CA ARG A 235 -2.23 6.61 -17.53
C ARG A 235 -3.28 6.03 -16.60
N ARG A 236 -4.57 6.16 -16.92
CA ARG A 236 -5.66 5.61 -16.09
C ARG A 236 -5.53 4.09 -15.91
N GLU A 237 -5.29 3.37 -17.00
CA GLU A 237 -5.07 1.91 -16.97
C GLU A 237 -3.81 1.53 -16.18
N ALA A 238 -2.72 2.30 -16.35
CA ALA A 238 -1.48 2.07 -15.61
C ALA A 238 -1.63 2.30 -14.10
N VAL A 239 -2.31 3.37 -13.69
CA VAL A 239 -2.65 3.62 -12.28
C VAL A 239 -3.53 2.51 -11.73
N MET A 240 -4.54 2.07 -12.49
CA MET A 240 -5.43 0.99 -12.07
C MET A 240 -4.67 -0.33 -11.88
N ALA A 241 -3.75 -0.66 -12.80
CA ALA A 241 -2.92 -1.85 -12.66
C ALA A 241 -2.05 -1.79 -11.40
N ALA A 242 -1.38 -0.67 -11.13
CA ALA A 242 -0.60 -0.49 -9.90
C ALA A 242 -1.49 -0.56 -8.65
N THR A 243 -2.69 0.03 -8.70
CA THR A 243 -3.69 0.00 -7.63
C THR A 243 -4.07 -1.43 -7.25
N VAL A 244 -4.31 -2.30 -8.25
CA VAL A 244 -4.67 -3.71 -8.01
C VAL A 244 -3.56 -4.46 -7.28
N TRP A 245 -2.30 -4.29 -7.72
CA TRP A 245 -1.16 -4.90 -7.06
C TRP A 245 -0.96 -4.39 -5.64
N HIS A 246 -1.04 -3.08 -5.45
CA HIS A 246 -0.89 -2.44 -4.15
C HIS A 246 -1.99 -2.87 -3.17
N ALA A 247 -3.27 -2.80 -3.57
CA ALA A 247 -4.38 -3.26 -2.74
C ALA A 247 -4.25 -4.75 -2.39
N THR A 248 -3.81 -5.59 -3.34
CA THR A 248 -3.58 -7.03 -3.10
C THR A 248 -2.50 -7.23 -2.02
N PHE A 249 -1.37 -6.53 -2.12
CA PHE A 249 -0.29 -6.60 -1.15
C PHE A 249 -0.75 -6.16 0.25
N ASN A 250 -1.40 -5.01 0.37
CA ASN A 250 -1.87 -4.51 1.68
C ASN A 250 -2.91 -5.45 2.30
N THR A 251 -3.77 -6.05 1.48
CA THR A 251 -4.75 -7.06 1.93
C THR A 251 -4.04 -8.29 2.46
N LEU A 252 -3.01 -8.77 1.77
CA LEU A 252 -2.22 -9.91 2.19
C LEU A 252 -1.53 -9.64 3.53
N VAL A 253 -0.92 -8.45 3.71
CA VAL A 253 -0.35 -8.01 5.00
C VAL A 253 -1.42 -8.08 6.08
N ALA A 254 -2.57 -7.43 5.89
CA ALA A 254 -3.62 -7.38 6.91
C ALA A 254 -4.19 -8.75 7.26
N VAL A 255 -4.36 -9.64 6.28
CA VAL A 255 -4.84 -11.01 6.51
C VAL A 255 -3.81 -11.83 7.29
N ILE A 256 -2.53 -11.76 6.93
CA ILE A 256 -1.46 -12.47 7.66
C ILE A 256 -1.39 -11.99 9.11
N VAL A 257 -1.46 -10.67 9.32
CA VAL A 257 -1.47 -10.06 10.66
C VAL A 257 -2.69 -10.51 11.45
N LEU A 258 -3.89 -10.50 10.84
CA LEU A 258 -5.11 -10.94 11.50
C LEU A 258 -5.07 -12.43 11.87
N VAL A 259 -4.61 -13.29 10.96
CA VAL A 259 -4.50 -14.73 11.22
C VAL A 259 -3.47 -15.02 12.31
N GLY A 260 -2.32 -14.34 12.28
CA GLY A 260 -1.30 -14.45 13.33
C GLY A 260 -1.86 -14.03 14.69
N TYR A 261 -2.55 -12.90 14.75
CA TYR A 261 -3.21 -12.42 15.96
C TYR A 261 -4.27 -13.41 16.49
N LEU A 262 -5.20 -13.86 15.65
CA LEU A 262 -6.25 -14.80 16.05
C LEU A 262 -5.71 -16.20 16.44
N SER A 263 -4.50 -16.55 16.01
CA SER A 263 -3.86 -17.82 16.39
C SER A 263 -3.13 -17.73 17.74
N ALA A 264 -2.83 -16.51 18.20
CA ALA A 264 -2.09 -16.26 19.43
C ALA A 264 -2.98 -15.91 20.63
N VAL A 265 -4.28 -15.67 20.38
CA VAL A 265 -5.31 -15.33 21.37
C VAL A 265 -6.26 -16.49 21.57
#